data_AF-A0ABD6IP50-F1
#
_entry.id   AF-A0ABD6IP50-F1
#
_cell.length_a   1.000
_cell.length_b   1.000
_cell.length_c   1.000
_cell.angle_alpha   90.00
_cell.angle_beta   90.00
_cell.angle_gamma   90.00
#
_symmetry.space_group_name_H-M   'P 1'
#
loop_
_entity.id
_entity.type
_entity.pdbx_description
1 polymer ?
#
loop_
_entity_poly.entity_id
_entity_poly.type
_entity_poly.pdbx_seq_one_letter_code
_entity_poly.pdbx_strand_id
1 'polypeptide(L)'
;MSPRECSITDTLSLVGERWALLIVRELSHGVRRFGGIAANTGAPRDILTTRLRKLEATGIVRRELYSAHPPRYEYHLTESGAELNDVLLTLMAWGDRHLNAEDPPMRFQHACGHRFEAAVVCAHCGGSARAQLHSPSGRGVITEATG
;
A
#
# COMPACT_ATOMS: atom_id res chain seq x y z
N MET A 1 10.51 8.16 -26.84
CA MET A 1 11.31 7.26 -25.98
C MET A 1 10.33 6.41 -25.19
N SER A 2 10.41 5.07 -25.29
CA SER A 2 9.52 4.20 -24.50
C SER A 2 9.80 4.38 -23.01
N PRO A 3 8.79 4.50 -22.14
CA PRO A 3 9.01 4.56 -20.69
C PRO A 3 9.67 3.26 -20.20
N ARG A 4 10.36 3.34 -19.05
CA ARG A 4 10.98 2.17 -18.42
C ARG A 4 9.92 1.12 -18.09
N GLU A 5 10.10 -0.09 -18.60
CA GLU A 5 9.34 -1.26 -18.16
C GLU A 5 9.77 -1.61 -16.73
N CYS A 6 8.88 -1.43 -15.75
CA CYS A 6 9.14 -1.86 -14.39
C CYS A 6 7.84 -2.13 -13.64
N SER A 7 7.86 -3.12 -12.76
CA SER A 7 6.69 -3.50 -11.96
C SER A 7 6.19 -2.37 -11.05
N ILE A 8 7.02 -1.36 -10.76
CA ILE A 8 6.58 -0.16 -10.05
C ILE A 8 5.57 0.61 -10.89
N THR A 9 5.83 0.84 -12.18
CA THR A 9 4.91 1.51 -13.10
C THR A 9 3.57 0.76 -13.18
N ASP A 10 3.63 -0.56 -13.34
CA ASP A 10 2.43 -1.40 -13.45
C ASP A 10 1.63 -1.35 -12.14
N THR A 11 2.30 -1.43 -10.99
CA THR A 11 1.67 -1.31 -9.67
C THR A 11 1.05 0.06 -9.46
N LEU A 12 1.74 1.15 -9.83
CA LEU A 12 1.21 2.51 -9.74
C LEU A 12 0.00 2.73 -10.65
N SER A 13 -0.13 1.99 -11.75
CA SER A 13 -1.36 2.03 -12.54
C SER A 13 -2.58 1.57 -11.73
N LEU A 14 -2.38 0.71 -10.72
CA LEU A 14 -3.41 0.19 -9.84
C LEU A 14 -3.60 1.07 -8.60
N VAL A 15 -2.51 1.42 -7.91
CA VAL A 15 -2.53 2.02 -6.57
C VAL A 15 -1.87 3.41 -6.47
N GLY A 16 -1.34 3.95 -7.57
CA GLY A 16 -0.62 5.23 -7.60
C GLY A 16 -1.51 6.46 -7.46
N GLU A 17 -2.83 6.25 -7.47
CA GLU A 17 -3.81 7.27 -7.12
C GLU A 17 -3.99 7.32 -5.59
N ARG A 18 -4.20 8.52 -5.04
CA ARG A 18 -4.19 8.79 -3.60
C ARG A 18 -5.08 7.84 -2.76
N TRP A 19 -6.27 7.51 -3.23
CA TRP A 19 -7.28 6.86 -2.39
C TRP A 19 -7.10 5.35 -2.27
N ALA A 20 -6.47 4.67 -3.22
CA ALA A 20 -6.31 3.22 -3.25
C ALA A 20 -5.52 2.75 -2.03
N LEU A 21 -4.35 3.35 -1.81
CA LEU A 21 -3.52 3.04 -0.66
C LEU A 21 -4.17 3.46 0.67
N LEU A 22 -4.96 4.53 0.68
CA LEU A 22 -5.73 4.91 1.87
C LEU A 22 -6.87 3.92 2.18
N ILE A 23 -7.53 3.36 1.16
CA ILE A 23 -8.50 2.28 1.34
C ILE A 23 -7.81 1.04 1.92
N VAL A 24 -6.66 0.64 1.37
CA VAL A 24 -5.88 -0.49 1.89
C VAL A 24 -5.51 -0.28 3.35
N ARG A 25 -5.06 0.93 3.73
CA ARG A 25 -4.80 1.31 5.13
C ARG A 25 -6.00 1.09 6.04
N GLU A 26 -7.18 1.58 5.64
CA GLU A 26 -8.39 1.41 6.46
C GLU A 26 -8.79 -0.06 6.61
N LEU A 27 -8.67 -0.83 5.53
CA LEU A 27 -8.97 -2.26 5.56
C LEU A 27 -7.98 -3.04 6.43
N SER A 28 -6.69 -2.69 6.43
CA SER A 28 -5.68 -3.32 7.30
C SER A 28 -5.92 -3.00 8.78
N HIS A 29 -6.53 -1.84 9.08
CA HIS A 29 -7.01 -1.50 10.42
C HIS A 29 -8.37 -2.12 10.79
N GLY A 30 -8.98 -2.92 9.91
CA GLY A 30 -10.26 -3.58 10.16
C GLY A 30 -11.49 -2.71 9.88
N VAL A 31 -11.35 -1.56 9.23
CA VAL A 31 -12.48 -0.70 8.84
C VAL A 31 -13.09 -1.22 7.53
N ARG A 32 -14.03 -2.17 7.64
CA ARG A 32 -14.52 -2.95 6.49
C ARG A 32 -15.76 -2.39 5.80
N ARG A 33 -16.43 -1.39 6.37
CA ARG A 33 -17.70 -0.84 5.84
C ARG A 33 -17.46 0.44 5.05
N PHE A 34 -18.15 0.59 3.93
CA PHE A 34 -18.04 1.75 3.03
C PHE A 34 -18.08 3.10 3.77
N GLY A 35 -19.03 3.27 4.69
CA GLY A 35 -19.18 4.53 5.44
C GLY A 35 -17.97 4.87 6.30
N GLY A 36 -17.37 3.87 6.96
CA GLY A 36 -16.16 4.07 7.77
C GLY A 36 -14.95 4.37 6.89
N ILE A 37 -14.79 3.63 5.79
CA ILE A 37 -13.71 3.88 4.81
C ILE A 37 -13.84 5.31 4.25
N ALA A 38 -15.04 5.73 3.87
CA ALA A 38 -15.29 7.08 3.36
C ALA A 38 -14.94 8.16 4.41
N ALA A 39 -15.37 7.98 5.66
CA ALA A 39 -15.11 8.92 6.73
C ALA A 39 -13.61 9.06 7.03
N ASN A 40 -12.90 7.94 7.15
CA ASN A 40 -11.49 7.94 7.56
C ASN A 40 -10.53 8.34 6.42
N THR A 41 -10.89 8.05 5.17
CA THR A 41 -10.09 8.46 4.02
C THR A 41 -10.40 9.89 3.58
N GLY A 42 -11.63 10.38 3.80
CA GLY A 42 -12.12 11.64 3.25
C GLY A 42 -12.37 11.60 1.74
N ALA A 43 -12.38 10.41 1.13
CA ALA A 43 -12.59 10.24 -0.30
C ALA A 43 -14.04 10.61 -0.70
N PRO A 44 -14.24 11.35 -1.82
CA PRO A 44 -15.56 11.48 -2.42
C PRO A 44 -16.18 10.11 -2.70
N ARG A 45 -17.49 9.96 -2.49
CA ARG A 45 -18.17 8.65 -2.51
C ARG A 45 -18.11 7.97 -3.88
N ASP A 46 -18.22 8.74 -4.94
CA ASP A 46 -18.11 8.30 -6.34
C ASP A 46 -16.68 7.80 -6.66
N ILE A 47 -15.67 8.53 -6.19
CA ILE A 47 -14.27 8.13 -6.30
C ILE A 47 -14.03 6.85 -5.50
N LEU A 48 -14.44 6.79 -4.23
CA LEU A 48 -14.30 5.61 -3.38
C LEU A 48 -14.96 4.38 -4.01
N THR A 49 -16.16 4.53 -4.58
CA THR A 49 -16.86 3.46 -5.29
C THR A 49 -16.04 2.96 -6.48
N THR A 50 -15.52 3.88 -7.29
CA THR A 50 -14.70 3.54 -8.46
C THR A 50 -13.42 2.82 -8.07
N ARG A 51 -12.78 3.26 -6.97
CA ARG A 51 -11.55 2.64 -6.47
C ARG A 51 -11.78 1.27 -5.87
N LEU A 52 -12.79 1.09 -5.02
CA LEU A 52 -13.14 -0.23 -4.47
C LEU A 52 -13.46 -1.24 -5.59
N ARG A 53 -14.20 -0.83 -6.64
CA ARG A 53 -14.45 -1.69 -7.81
C ARG A 53 -13.17 -2.08 -8.52
N LYS A 54 -12.23 -1.14 -8.70
CA LYS A 54 -10.95 -1.43 -9.34
C LYS A 54 -10.12 -2.40 -8.50
N LEU A 55 -10.00 -2.16 -7.20
CA LEU A 55 -9.29 -3.04 -6.26
C LEU A 55 -9.93 -4.43 -6.17
N GLU A 56 -11.25 -4.52 -6.27
CA GLU A 56 -11.99 -5.80 -6.36
C GLU A 56 -11.68 -6.53 -7.67
N ALA A 57 -11.73 -5.83 -8.81
CA ALA A 57 -11.45 -6.40 -10.12
C ALA A 57 -10.00 -6.90 -10.26
N THR A 58 -9.04 -6.29 -9.57
CA THR A 58 -7.64 -6.73 -9.55
C THR A 58 -7.31 -7.71 -8.41
N GLY A 59 -8.30 -8.15 -7.66
CA GLY A 59 -8.11 -9.13 -6.59
C GLY A 59 -7.30 -8.62 -5.39
N ILE A 60 -7.25 -7.31 -5.15
CA ILE A 60 -6.64 -6.69 -3.96
C ILE A 60 -7.65 -6.64 -2.80
N VAL A 61 -8.92 -6.44 -3.15
CA VAL A 61 -10.04 -6.41 -2.20
C VAL A 61 -11.04 -7.48 -2.62
N ARG A 62 -11.69 -8.11 -1.65
CA ARG A 62 -12.88 -8.93 -1.88
C ARG A 62 -14.06 -8.35 -1.12
N ARG A 63 -15.25 -8.46 -1.72
CA ARG A 63 -16.49 -8.00 -1.12
C ARG A 63 -17.26 -9.20 -0.57
N GLU A 64 -17.70 -9.11 0.67
CA GLU A 64 -18.34 -10.21 1.39
C GLU A 64 -19.70 -9.77 1.95
N LEU A 65 -20.73 -10.59 1.76
CA LEU A 65 -22.07 -10.33 2.27
C LEU A 65 -22.10 -10.67 3.77
N TYR A 66 -22.48 -9.72 4.62
CA TYR A 66 -22.60 -9.95 6.08
C TYR A 66 -24.04 -9.88 6.59
N SER A 67 -24.97 -9.37 5.79
CA SER A 67 -26.41 -9.47 6.07
C SER A 67 -27.14 -9.69 4.76
N ALA A 68 -28.04 -10.67 4.70
CA ALA A 68 -28.85 -10.94 3.52
C ALA A 68 -30.14 -10.09 3.47
N HIS A 69 -30.60 -9.55 4.62
CA HIS A 69 -31.90 -8.89 4.73
C HIS A 69 -31.81 -7.63 5.63
N PRO A 70 -31.66 -6.41 5.08
CA PRO A 70 -31.34 -6.11 3.69
C PRO A 70 -29.90 -6.54 3.33
N PRO A 71 -29.56 -6.78 2.05
CA PRO A 71 -28.21 -7.07 1.61
C PRO A 71 -27.21 -5.99 2.07
N ARG A 72 -26.23 -6.37 2.89
CA ARG A 72 -25.14 -5.50 3.32
C ARG A 72 -23.81 -6.18 3.10
N TYR A 73 -22.86 -5.40 2.59
CA TYR A 73 -21.53 -5.88 2.23
C TYR A 73 -20.47 -5.17 3.04
N GLU A 74 -19.39 -5.90 3.26
CA GLU A 74 -18.14 -5.39 3.78
C GLU A 74 -16.98 -5.78 2.85
N TYR A 75 -15.86 -5.09 3.00
CA TYR A 75 -14.68 -5.24 2.18
C TYR A 75 -13.56 -5.83 3.02
N HIS A 76 -12.80 -6.74 2.42
CA HIS A 76 -11.64 -7.37 3.05
C HIS A 76 -10.47 -7.31 2.09
N LEU A 77 -9.25 -7.16 2.62
CA LEU A 77 -8.05 -7.41 1.84
C LEU A 77 -7.99 -8.91 1.48
N THR A 78 -7.54 -9.18 0.27
CA THR A 78 -7.03 -10.49 -0.10
C THR A 78 -5.59 -10.66 0.45
N GLU A 79 -4.98 -11.82 0.21
CA GLU A 79 -3.55 -12.02 0.53
C GLU A 79 -2.66 -10.99 -0.17
N SER A 80 -2.83 -10.81 -1.49
CA SER A 80 -2.09 -9.81 -2.25
C SER A 80 -2.38 -8.37 -1.79
N GLY A 81 -3.60 -8.09 -1.33
CA GLY A 81 -3.93 -6.79 -0.76
C GLY A 81 -3.30 -6.55 0.61
N ALA A 82 -3.10 -7.60 1.40
CA ALA A 82 -2.42 -7.51 2.69
C ALA A 82 -0.93 -7.18 2.53
N GLU A 83 -0.26 -7.71 1.49
CA GLU A 83 1.15 -7.39 1.18
C GLU A 83 1.37 -5.89 0.89
N LEU A 84 0.36 -5.18 0.37
CA LEU A 84 0.44 -3.73 0.17
C LEU A 84 0.52 -2.95 1.49
N ASN A 85 0.17 -3.57 2.63
CA ASN A 85 0.37 -2.95 3.93
C ASN A 85 1.87 -2.74 4.24
N ASP A 86 2.77 -3.59 3.74
CA ASP A 86 4.21 -3.43 3.95
C ASP A 86 4.75 -2.20 3.19
N VAL A 87 4.20 -1.95 2.00
CA VAL A 87 4.44 -0.72 1.23
C VAL A 87 3.94 0.51 1.99
N LEU A 88 2.76 0.43 2.62
CA LEU A 88 2.23 1.52 3.45
C LEU A 88 3.10 1.80 4.68
N LEU A 89 3.61 0.77 5.35
CA LEU A 89 4.47 0.93 6.52
C LEU A 89 5.80 1.60 6.17
N THR A 90 6.40 1.23 5.03
CA THR A 90 7.63 1.88 4.53
C THR A 90 7.39 3.32 4.05
N LEU A 91 6.24 3.59 3.40
CA LEU A 91 5.81 4.93 3.02
C LEU A 91 5.56 5.82 4.25
N MET A 92 4.88 5.28 5.27
CA MET A 92 4.64 5.95 6.54
C MET A 92 5.96 6.29 7.23
N ALA A 93 6.92 5.36 7.29
CA ALA A 93 8.22 5.62 7.91
C ALA A 93 8.98 6.78 7.23
N TRP A 94 8.82 6.98 5.91
CA TRP A 94 9.33 8.18 5.24
C TRP A 94 8.57 9.44 5.67
N GLY A 95 7.23 9.39 5.69
CA GLY A 95 6.39 10.50 6.12
C GLY A 95 6.64 10.93 7.57
N ASP A 96 6.82 9.98 8.48
CA ASP A 96 7.18 10.24 9.86
C ASP A 96 8.51 10.98 9.95
N ARG A 97 9.54 10.53 9.22
CA ARG A 97 10.87 11.17 9.28
C ARG A 97 10.93 12.57 8.66
N HIS A 98 10.12 12.84 7.64
CA HIS A 98 10.28 14.05 6.80
C HIS A 98 9.12 15.04 6.90
N LEU A 99 7.93 14.57 7.27
CA LEU A 99 6.72 15.40 7.35
C LEU A 99 6.20 15.55 8.78
N ASN A 100 6.46 14.58 9.67
CA ASN A 100 5.96 14.56 11.05
C ASN A 100 7.06 14.16 12.05
N ALA A 101 8.27 14.69 11.90
CA ALA A 101 9.45 14.20 12.64
C ALA A 101 9.33 14.33 14.16
N GLU A 102 8.70 15.41 14.63
CA GLU A 102 8.52 15.68 16.06
C GLU A 102 7.41 14.83 16.67
N ASP A 103 6.28 14.72 15.97
CA ASP A 103 5.12 13.95 16.42
C ASP A 103 4.43 13.16 15.29
N PRO A 104 4.88 11.91 15.05
CA PRO A 104 4.21 11.01 14.14
C PRO A 104 2.76 10.73 14.56
N PRO A 105 1.78 10.91 13.65
CA PRO A 105 0.36 10.79 13.96
C PRO A 105 -0.07 9.34 14.25
N MET A 106 0.70 8.35 13.80
CA MET A 106 0.48 6.94 14.08
C MET A 106 1.78 6.31 14.57
N ARG A 107 1.68 5.48 15.60
CA ARG A 107 2.81 4.74 16.17
C ARG A 107 2.37 3.30 16.37
N PHE A 108 3.11 2.38 15.77
CA PHE A 108 2.88 0.94 15.95
C PHE A 108 3.87 0.39 16.96
N GLN A 109 3.42 -0.61 17.74
CA GLN A 109 4.28 -1.41 18.59
C GLN A 109 4.38 -2.80 17.98
N HIS A 110 5.61 -3.32 17.87
CA HIS A 110 5.81 -4.71 17.48
C HIS A 110 5.54 -5.63 18.67
N ALA A 111 5.28 -6.92 18.42
CA ALA A 111 5.02 -7.90 19.48
C ALA A 111 6.16 -8.02 20.52
N CYS A 112 7.38 -7.57 20.18
CA CYS A 112 8.50 -7.49 21.11
C CYS A 112 8.43 -6.32 22.11
N GLY A 113 7.38 -5.49 22.07
CA GLY A 113 7.19 -4.36 22.98
C GLY A 113 7.91 -3.08 22.55
N HIS A 114 8.70 -3.10 21.48
CA HIS A 114 9.35 -1.92 20.92
C HIS A 114 8.46 -1.22 19.91
N ARG A 115 8.68 0.10 19.74
CA ARG A 115 8.11 0.84 18.61
C ARG A 115 8.55 0.18 17.32
N PHE A 116 7.58 -0.11 16.46
CA PHE A 116 7.84 -0.67 15.15
C PHE A 116 8.47 0.39 14.24
N GLU A 117 9.52 -0.01 13.54
CA GLU A 117 10.15 0.76 12.47
C GLU A 117 10.28 -0.10 11.23
N ALA A 118 9.75 0.38 10.10
CA ALA A 118 9.88 -0.32 8.84
C ALA A 118 11.31 -0.21 8.31
N ALA A 119 11.92 -1.35 7.99
CA ALA A 119 13.24 -1.45 7.38
C ALA A 119 13.19 -2.30 6.11
N VAL A 120 13.93 -1.89 5.09
CA VAL A 120 14.12 -2.67 3.85
C VAL A 120 15.46 -3.37 3.93
N VAL A 121 15.43 -4.69 4.07
CA VAL A 121 16.61 -5.54 4.23
C VAL A 121 16.65 -6.64 3.17
N CYS A 122 17.84 -7.16 2.89
CA CYS A 122 17.99 -8.34 2.05
C CYS A 122 17.40 -9.55 2.75
N ALA A 123 16.45 -10.23 2.11
CA ALA A 123 15.82 -11.44 2.67
C ALA A 123 16.82 -12.60 2.90
N HIS A 124 17.98 -12.59 2.24
CA HIS A 124 18.99 -13.63 2.39
C HIS A 124 19.92 -13.40 3.59
N CYS A 125 20.47 -12.19 3.75
CA CYS A 125 21.50 -11.91 4.77
C CYS A 125 21.07 -10.92 5.87
N GLY A 126 19.89 -10.29 5.75
CA GLY A 126 19.42 -9.26 6.68
C GLY A 126 20.11 -7.90 6.55
N GLY A 127 21.06 -7.75 5.63
CA GLY A 127 21.75 -6.49 5.37
C GLY A 127 20.82 -5.39 4.83
N SER A 128 21.09 -4.13 5.19
CA SER A 128 20.26 -3.00 4.77
C SER A 128 20.34 -2.76 3.26
N ALA A 129 19.19 -2.72 2.59
CA ALA A 129 19.12 -2.39 1.17
C ALA A 129 19.65 -0.98 0.88
N ARG A 130 19.52 -0.03 1.82
CA ARG A 130 20.00 1.34 1.60
C ARG A 130 21.53 1.42 1.47
N ALA A 131 22.26 0.54 2.16
CA ALA A 131 23.72 0.57 2.20
C ALA A 131 24.37 -0.43 1.21
N GLN A 132 23.66 -1.51 0.87
CA GLN A 132 24.25 -2.68 0.22
C GLN A 132 23.54 -3.10 -1.08
N LEU A 133 22.54 -2.33 -1.55
CA LEU A 133 21.87 -2.63 -2.81
C LEU A 133 22.69 -2.09 -4.00
N HIS A 134 23.08 -3.01 -4.88
CA HIS A 134 23.78 -2.69 -6.12
C HIS A 134 22.82 -2.27 -7.24
N SER A 135 23.38 -1.72 -8.33
CA SER A 135 22.62 -1.32 -9.51
C SER A 135 21.73 -2.46 -10.03
N PRO A 136 20.49 -2.17 -10.44
CA PRO A 136 19.57 -3.19 -10.94
C PRO A 136 20.10 -3.82 -12.24
N SER A 137 19.75 -5.08 -12.46
CA SER A 137 19.93 -5.82 -13.72
C SER A 137 18.57 -6.26 -14.28
N GLY A 138 18.50 -6.65 -15.56
CA GLY A 138 17.28 -7.19 -16.20
C GLY A 138 16.65 -6.27 -17.26
N ARG A 139 15.52 -6.72 -17.84
CA ARG A 139 14.89 -6.08 -19.01
C ARG A 139 14.42 -4.64 -18.79
N GLY A 140 14.15 -4.28 -17.53
CA GLY A 140 13.77 -2.92 -17.15
C GLY A 140 14.94 -1.95 -16.98
N VAL A 141 16.18 -2.37 -17.23
CA VAL A 141 17.36 -1.50 -17.12
C VAL A 141 17.57 -0.75 -18.43
N ILE A 142 17.41 0.58 -18.36
CA ILE A 142 17.84 1.48 -19.43
C ILE A 142 19.33 1.76 -19.20
N THR A 143 20.19 1.24 -20.07
CA THR A 143 21.58 1.70 -20.17
C THR A 143 21.59 2.95 -21.04
N GLU A 144 22.22 4.04 -20.58
CA GLU A 144 22.50 5.17 -21.46
C GLU A 144 23.28 4.64 -22.66
N ALA A 145 22.80 4.92 -23.88
CA ALA A 145 23.62 4.69 -25.06
C ALA A 145 24.84 5.59 -24.90
N THR A 146 26.01 5.00 -24.70
CA THR A 146 27.30 5.69 -24.83
C THR A 146 27.32 6.37 -26.19
N GLY A 147 27.13 7.69 -26.17
CA GLY A 147 27.46 8.59 -27.27
C GLY A 147 28.93 8.95 -27.22
#